data_AF-C8W2C3-F1
#
_entry.id   AF-C8W2C3-F1
#
_cell.length_a   1.000
_cell.length_b   1.000
_cell.length_c   1.000
_cell.angle_alpha   90.00
_cell.angle_beta   90.00
_cell.angle_gamma   90.00
#
_symmetry.space_group_name_H-M   'P 1'
#
loop_
_entity.id
_entity.type
_entity.pdbx_description
1 polymer ?
#
loop_
_entity_poly.entity_id
_entity_poly.type
_entity_poly.pdbx_seq_one_letter_code
_entity_poly.pdbx_strand_id
1 'polypeptide(L)'
;MSYSELLSEYIKRSTYSLRKVAELCNEKGFSIDHSYISKLRNGKKPPPSEELSRVLAEVLNGDPETLVVEGYKEKAPEEIKNLLNGKCAAVPRSPGVMTNTQQTNNLSRKYSMVIELADILENDTVMLTAGGKPLNGKHRLNLLKLLDKTSTNKNIDKAADLIPILGSIRAGIPLLSEQNKIGEIDVPANLVGRVDFALYVNGNSMIGAGINEGDLVLCKQDYNPYPGEIVVALVNTDETTLKYYIKENDKVLLRAANPKYKDIELGPGDQIQGNVVKILKEPPSINVYKEYLYLKEDHLQEWNEAIEKAAANGIKPSAIREMIDIQVDLAKRLAGLD
;
A
#
# COMPACT_ATOMS: atom_id res chain seq x y z
N MET A 1 -24.71 -28.28 2.00
CA MET A 1 -26.15 -27.98 2.19
C MET A 1 -26.31 -26.48 2.06
N SER A 2 -27.29 -26.00 1.31
CA SER A 2 -27.54 -24.55 1.22
C SER A 2 -28.05 -23.98 2.54
N TYR A 3 -27.97 -22.66 2.72
CA TYR A 3 -28.50 -21.99 3.91
C TYR A 3 -29.99 -22.34 4.12
N SER A 4 -30.76 -22.37 3.03
CA SER A 4 -32.18 -22.70 3.04
C SER A 4 -32.47 -24.15 3.46
N GLU A 5 -31.62 -25.09 3.05
CA GLU A 5 -31.70 -26.51 3.43
C GLU A 5 -31.34 -26.72 4.90
N LEU A 6 -30.28 -26.09 5.37
CA LEU A 6 -29.84 -26.18 6.76
C LEU A 6 -30.86 -25.52 7.72
N LEU A 7 -31.39 -24.36 7.35
CA LEU A 7 -32.47 -23.71 8.09
C LEU A 7 -33.75 -24.57 8.10
N SER A 8 -34.06 -25.24 6.99
CA SER A 8 -35.18 -26.19 6.92
C SER A 8 -35.01 -27.36 7.89
N GLU A 9 -33.79 -27.88 8.02
CA GLU A 9 -33.47 -28.95 8.95
C GLU A 9 -33.62 -28.50 10.40
N TYR A 10 -33.10 -27.32 10.74
CA TYR A 10 -33.20 -26.76 12.09
C TYR A 10 -34.66 -26.54 12.50
N ILE A 11 -35.51 -26.06 11.59
CA ILE A 11 -36.95 -25.90 11.83
C ILE A 11 -37.66 -27.26 11.99
N LYS A 12 -37.29 -28.27 11.19
CA LYS A 12 -37.85 -29.62 11.33
C LYS A 12 -37.47 -30.26 12.67
N ARG A 13 -36.25 -30.04 13.14
CA ARG A 13 -35.73 -30.57 14.40
C ARG A 13 -36.32 -29.87 15.62
N SER A 14 -36.54 -28.56 15.55
CA SER A 14 -37.05 -27.77 16.67
C SER A 14 -38.55 -27.96 16.94
N THR A 15 -39.29 -28.61 16.03
CA THR A 15 -40.76 -28.83 16.09
C THR A 15 -41.61 -27.55 16.17
N TYR A 16 -40.99 -26.37 16.08
CA TYR A 16 -41.70 -25.09 16.19
C TYR A 16 -42.45 -24.71 14.92
N SER A 17 -43.64 -24.12 15.10
CA SER A 17 -44.35 -23.48 14.00
C SER A 17 -43.61 -22.20 13.56
N LEU A 18 -43.71 -21.84 12.28
CA LEU A 18 -43.03 -20.64 11.74
C LEU A 18 -43.45 -19.34 12.46
N ARG A 19 -44.68 -19.28 12.98
CA ARG A 19 -45.16 -18.16 13.80
C ARG A 19 -44.44 -18.10 15.14
N LYS A 20 -44.21 -19.25 15.77
CA LYS A 20 -43.50 -19.32 17.04
C LYS A 20 -42.03 -18.94 16.89
N VAL A 21 -41.39 -19.31 15.79
CA VAL A 21 -40.01 -18.89 15.48
C VAL A 21 -39.93 -17.37 15.31
N ALA A 22 -40.89 -16.77 14.59
CA ALA A 22 -40.93 -15.31 14.43
C ALA A 22 -41.12 -14.57 15.77
N GLU A 23 -41.99 -15.08 16.64
CA GLU A 23 -42.19 -14.54 17.99
C GLU A 23 -40.90 -14.56 18.82
N LEU A 24 -40.19 -15.70 18.83
CA LEU A 24 -38.92 -15.85 19.57
C LEU A 24 -37.81 -14.93 19.02
N CYS A 25 -37.78 -14.68 17.71
CA CYS A 25 -36.85 -13.72 17.12
C CYS A 25 -37.22 -12.26 17.48
N ASN A 26 -38.51 -11.94 17.57
CA ASN A 26 -38.98 -10.62 17.99
C ASN A 26 -38.60 -10.32 19.45
N GLU A 27 -38.69 -11.31 20.34
CA GLU A 27 -38.24 -11.21 21.74
C GLU A 27 -36.73 -10.92 21.85
N LYS A 28 -35.94 -11.37 20.87
CA LYS A 28 -34.50 -11.11 20.76
C LYS A 28 -34.16 -9.79 20.04
N GLY A 29 -35.16 -8.95 19.77
CA GLY A 29 -34.98 -7.61 19.20
C GLY A 29 -35.02 -7.53 17.67
N PHE A 30 -35.33 -8.62 16.96
CA PHE A 30 -35.43 -8.63 15.50
C PHE A 30 -36.88 -8.72 15.04
N SER A 31 -37.45 -7.59 14.59
CA SER A 31 -38.83 -7.55 14.08
C SER A 31 -38.95 -8.29 12.74
N ILE A 32 -39.37 -9.56 12.78
CA ILE A 32 -39.54 -10.41 11.61
C ILE A 32 -40.92 -11.08 11.60
N ASP A 33 -41.49 -11.26 10.40
CA ASP A 33 -42.73 -12.00 10.20
C ASP A 33 -42.48 -13.45 9.77
N HIS A 34 -43.38 -14.36 10.13
CA HIS A 34 -43.32 -15.77 9.75
C HIS A 34 -43.26 -16.00 8.21
N SER A 35 -43.83 -15.09 7.42
CA SER A 35 -43.73 -15.11 5.95
C SER A 35 -42.30 -14.88 5.46
N TYR A 36 -41.51 -14.09 6.20
CA TYR A 36 -40.10 -13.86 5.90
C TYR A 36 -39.28 -15.13 6.11
N ILE A 37 -39.49 -15.82 7.24
CA ILE A 37 -38.84 -17.10 7.55
C ILE A 37 -39.23 -18.18 6.51
N SER A 38 -40.50 -18.23 6.11
CA SER A 38 -40.96 -19.13 5.04
C SER A 38 -40.22 -18.89 3.72
N LYS A 39 -40.01 -17.62 3.35
CA LYS A 39 -39.28 -17.26 2.12
C LYS A 39 -37.80 -17.62 2.20
N LEU A 40 -37.15 -17.45 3.36
CA LEU A 40 -35.77 -17.87 3.60
C LEU A 40 -35.60 -19.38 3.49
N ARG A 41 -36.45 -20.14 4.17
CA ARG A 41 -36.44 -21.61 4.16
C ARG A 41 -36.61 -22.19 2.75
N ASN A 42 -37.45 -21.55 1.93
CA ASN A 42 -37.71 -22.03 0.57
C ASN A 42 -36.72 -21.46 -0.48
N GLY A 43 -35.63 -20.80 -0.04
CA GLY A 43 -34.62 -20.22 -0.94
C GLY A 43 -35.14 -19.05 -1.81
N LYS A 44 -36.33 -18.52 -1.53
CA LYS A 44 -36.93 -17.39 -2.28
C LYS A 44 -36.38 -16.03 -1.86
N LYS A 45 -35.58 -15.99 -0.80
CA LYS A 45 -34.83 -14.82 -0.35
C LYS A 45 -33.40 -15.24 0.00
N PRO A 46 -32.42 -14.36 -0.27
CA PRO A 46 -31.04 -14.62 0.13
C PRO A 46 -30.92 -14.63 1.66
N PRO A 47 -29.86 -15.23 2.22
CA PRO A 47 -29.66 -15.29 3.67
C PRO A 47 -29.71 -13.89 4.32
N PRO A 48 -30.25 -13.75 5.54
CA PRO A 48 -30.34 -12.49 6.28
C PRO A 48 -28.98 -12.05 6.83
N SER A 49 -28.92 -10.98 7.64
CA SER A 49 -27.68 -10.55 8.32
C SER A 49 -27.09 -11.67 9.19
N GLU A 50 -25.80 -11.56 9.52
CA GLU A 50 -25.12 -12.51 10.42
C GLU A 50 -25.84 -12.60 11.76
N GLU A 51 -26.13 -11.45 12.37
CA GLU A 51 -26.81 -11.35 13.66
C GLU A 51 -28.15 -12.08 13.66
N LEU A 52 -28.96 -11.90 12.60
CA LEU A 52 -30.25 -12.57 12.49
C LEU A 52 -30.09 -14.07 12.21
N SER A 53 -29.06 -14.47 11.46
CA SER A 53 -28.77 -15.90 11.22
C SER A 53 -28.34 -16.60 12.51
N ARG A 54 -27.54 -15.93 13.34
CA ARG A 54 -27.10 -16.42 14.65
C ARG A 54 -28.30 -16.61 15.60
N VAL A 55 -29.17 -15.60 15.69
CA VAL A 55 -30.41 -15.67 16.49
C VAL A 55 -31.35 -16.77 15.99
N LEU A 56 -31.50 -16.94 14.68
CA LEU A 56 -32.31 -18.03 14.11
C LEU A 56 -31.78 -19.41 14.50
N ALA A 57 -30.47 -19.61 14.43
CA ALA A 57 -29.85 -20.87 14.84
C ALA A 57 -30.03 -21.10 16.35
N GLU A 58 -29.79 -20.11 17.20
CA GLU A 58 -29.98 -20.20 18.65
C GLU A 58 -31.41 -20.58 19.02
N VAL A 59 -32.41 -19.89 18.46
CA VAL A 59 -33.84 -20.14 18.69
C VAL A 59 -34.26 -21.55 18.25
N LEU A 60 -33.63 -22.05 17.19
CA LEU A 60 -33.91 -23.38 16.65
C LEU A 60 -33.03 -24.49 17.25
N ASN A 61 -32.22 -24.17 18.26
CA ASN A 61 -31.25 -25.07 18.90
C ASN A 61 -30.31 -25.72 17.86
N GLY A 62 -29.87 -24.92 16.90
CA GLY A 62 -28.89 -25.20 15.86
C GLY A 62 -27.51 -24.65 16.20
N ASP A 63 -26.50 -25.01 15.41
CA ASP A 63 -25.17 -24.42 15.55
C ASP A 63 -25.13 -23.04 14.84
N PRO A 64 -24.91 -21.94 15.57
CA PRO A 64 -24.94 -20.60 14.98
C PRO A 64 -23.82 -20.37 13.97
N GLU A 65 -22.63 -20.92 14.23
CA GLU A 65 -21.47 -20.73 13.34
C GLU A 65 -21.68 -21.42 12.00
N THR A 66 -22.17 -22.66 12.00
CA THR A 66 -22.46 -23.38 10.75
C THR A 66 -23.50 -22.64 9.90
N LEU A 67 -24.58 -22.12 10.50
CA LEU A 67 -25.60 -21.41 9.74
C LEU A 67 -25.11 -20.06 9.17
N VAL A 68 -24.29 -19.34 9.94
CA VAL A 68 -23.65 -18.10 9.50
C VAL A 68 -22.68 -18.37 8.34
N VAL A 69 -21.84 -19.39 8.46
CA VAL A 69 -20.88 -19.79 7.42
C VAL A 69 -21.59 -20.16 6.12
N GLU A 70 -22.67 -20.94 6.17
CA GLU A 70 -23.46 -21.25 4.96
C GLU A 70 -24.15 -20.00 4.38
N GLY A 71 -24.57 -19.06 5.23
CA GLY A 71 -25.10 -17.77 4.80
C GLY A 71 -24.06 -16.94 4.04
N TYR A 72 -22.81 -16.93 4.51
CA TYR A 72 -21.69 -16.29 3.81
C TYR A 72 -21.35 -17.00 2.50
N LYS A 73 -21.31 -18.33 2.48
CA LYS A 73 -21.06 -19.12 1.27
C LYS A 73 -22.09 -18.86 0.18
N GLU A 74 -23.37 -18.74 0.53
CA GLU A 74 -24.45 -18.52 -0.44
C GLU A 74 -24.50 -17.07 -0.96
N LYS A 75 -24.12 -16.09 -0.12
CA LYS A 75 -23.94 -14.69 -0.54
C LYS A 75 -22.64 -14.41 -1.27
N ALA A 76 -21.66 -15.30 -1.15
CA ALA A 76 -20.36 -15.10 -1.75
C ALA A 76 -20.50 -14.96 -3.28
N PRO A 77 -19.72 -14.07 -3.92
CA PRO A 77 -19.65 -14.03 -5.38
C PRO A 77 -19.36 -15.42 -5.95
N GLU A 78 -19.89 -15.73 -7.15
CA GLU A 78 -19.74 -17.05 -7.81
C GLU A 78 -18.27 -17.49 -7.92
N GLU A 79 -17.40 -16.50 -8.06
CA GLU A 79 -15.95 -16.54 -7.88
C GLU A 79 -15.52 -17.29 -6.61
N ILE A 80 -15.91 -16.84 -5.42
CA ILE A 80 -15.53 -17.46 -4.14
C ILE A 80 -16.23 -18.82 -3.95
N LYS A 81 -17.46 -18.99 -4.46
CA LYS A 81 -18.20 -20.27 -4.41
C LYS A 81 -17.49 -21.38 -5.18
N ASN A 82 -16.91 -21.06 -6.33
CA ASN A 82 -16.14 -22.03 -7.14
C ASN A 82 -14.86 -22.49 -6.41
N LEU A 83 -14.21 -21.58 -5.68
CA LEU A 83 -13.02 -21.86 -4.87
C LEU A 83 -13.32 -22.84 -3.72
N LEU A 84 -14.45 -22.64 -3.03
CA LEU A 84 -14.85 -23.46 -1.88
C LEU A 84 -15.36 -24.85 -2.27
N ASN A 85 -15.89 -25.01 -3.49
CA ASN A 85 -16.44 -26.27 -3.99
C ASN A 85 -15.42 -27.14 -4.74
N GLY A 86 -14.13 -26.79 -4.71
CA GLY A 86 -13.04 -27.59 -5.31
C GLY A 86 -13.08 -27.70 -6.84
N LYS A 87 -13.97 -26.96 -7.52
CA LYS A 87 -13.97 -26.85 -8.98
C LYS A 87 -13.00 -25.73 -9.35
N CYS A 88 -11.76 -26.12 -9.65
CA CYS A 88 -10.78 -25.22 -10.26
C CYS A 88 -11.27 -24.80 -11.65
N ALA A 89 -12.09 -23.76 -11.71
CA ALA A 89 -12.12 -22.81 -12.80
C ALA A 89 -11.60 -21.50 -12.21
N ALA A 90 -10.43 -21.06 -12.70
CA ALA A 90 -9.71 -19.91 -12.17
C ALA A 90 -10.64 -18.73 -11.94
N VAL A 91 -10.77 -18.34 -10.68
CA VAL A 91 -11.54 -17.19 -10.25
C VAL A 91 -10.79 -15.93 -10.68
N PRO A 92 -11.40 -15.00 -11.45
CA PRO A 92 -10.82 -13.69 -11.68
C PRO A 92 -10.75 -12.91 -10.36
N ARG A 93 -9.54 -12.47 -9.97
CA ARG A 93 -9.35 -11.50 -8.88
C ARG A 93 -10.06 -10.19 -9.25
N SER A 94 -10.91 -9.68 -8.36
CA SER A 94 -11.49 -8.33 -8.45
C SER A 94 -11.13 -7.49 -7.21
N PRO A 95 -11.04 -6.15 -7.36
CA PRO A 95 -9.88 -5.40 -7.82
C PRO A 95 -8.87 -5.16 -6.68
N GLY A 96 -7.69 -5.73 -6.85
CA GLY A 96 -6.55 -5.56 -5.95
C GLY A 96 -5.51 -6.60 -6.34
N VAL A 97 -4.66 -6.25 -7.30
CA VAL A 97 -3.68 -7.12 -7.97
C VAL A 97 -4.27 -7.96 -9.12
N MET A 98 -4.41 -7.24 -10.24
CA MET A 98 -4.29 -7.59 -11.67
C MET A 98 -4.99 -8.86 -12.19
N THR A 99 -5.99 -8.59 -13.02
CA THR A 99 -6.69 -9.48 -13.96
C THR A 99 -5.76 -10.09 -14.99
N ASN A 100 -5.96 -11.38 -15.29
CA ASN A 100 -5.20 -12.13 -16.29
C ASN A 100 -5.45 -11.63 -17.72
N THR A 101 -4.43 -11.89 -18.53
CA THR A 101 -4.22 -11.70 -19.96
C THR A 101 -5.43 -11.97 -20.86
N GLN A 102 -5.48 -11.16 -21.93
CA GLN A 102 -6.27 -11.22 -23.18
C GLN A 102 -7.49 -10.29 -23.19
N GLN A 103 -7.29 -8.96 -23.25
CA GLN A 103 -7.01 -8.20 -24.49
C GLN A 103 -7.77 -8.75 -25.72
N THR A 104 -8.91 -8.14 -26.05
CA THR A 104 -8.98 -7.30 -27.25
C THR A 104 -10.00 -6.18 -27.03
N ASN A 105 -9.64 -5.00 -27.52
CA ASN A 105 -10.51 -3.87 -27.83
C ASN A 105 -11.05 -3.05 -26.64
N ASN A 106 -10.16 -2.30 -25.98
CA ASN A 106 -10.39 -0.88 -25.71
C ASN A 106 -9.13 -0.11 -25.24
N LEU A 107 -7.94 -0.49 -25.72
CA LEU A 107 -6.74 0.34 -25.59
C LEU A 107 -6.46 1.02 -26.93
N SER A 108 -7.30 1.96 -27.35
CA SER A 108 -6.95 2.90 -28.42
C SER A 108 -6.69 4.31 -27.90
N ARG A 109 -6.83 4.58 -26.59
CA ARG A 109 -6.57 5.92 -26.03
C ARG A 109 -5.98 5.90 -24.62
N LYS A 110 -4.75 5.39 -24.49
CA LYS A 110 -3.67 5.93 -23.64
C LYS A 110 -2.40 5.08 -23.80
N TYR A 111 -1.91 5.01 -25.04
CA TYR A 111 -0.70 4.29 -25.42
C TYR A 111 0.56 5.06 -25.01
N SER A 112 1.49 4.34 -24.37
CA SER A 112 2.88 4.28 -24.82
C SER A 112 3.48 2.95 -24.35
N MET A 113 3.02 1.84 -24.92
CA MET A 113 3.62 0.52 -24.68
C MET A 113 4.29 0.09 -25.98
N VAL A 114 5.62 0.07 -25.98
CA VAL A 114 6.41 -0.53 -27.05
C VAL A 114 6.20 -2.04 -26.90
N ILE A 115 5.51 -2.67 -27.85
CA ILE A 115 5.35 -4.13 -27.89
C ILE A 115 6.46 -4.67 -28.80
N GLU A 116 7.29 -5.58 -28.28
CA GLU A 116 8.39 -6.15 -29.05
C GLU A 116 7.87 -7.17 -30.08
N LEU A 117 8.50 -7.18 -31.27
CA LEU A 117 8.07 -8.00 -32.41
C LEU A 117 8.16 -9.52 -32.12
N ALA A 118 9.02 -9.92 -31.17
CA ALA A 118 9.23 -11.31 -30.77
C ALA A 118 8.00 -11.89 -30.07
N ASP A 119 7.40 -11.16 -29.12
CA ASP A 119 6.20 -11.58 -28.37
C ASP A 119 5.01 -11.86 -29.30
N ILE A 120 4.89 -11.06 -30.37
CA ILE A 120 3.85 -11.21 -31.39
C ILE A 120 4.07 -12.49 -32.21
N LEU A 121 5.32 -12.90 -32.43
CA LEU A 121 5.70 -14.07 -33.23
C LEU A 121 5.64 -15.38 -32.45
N GLU A 122 5.90 -15.37 -31.14
CA GLU A 122 5.78 -16.56 -30.27
C GLU A 122 4.33 -16.92 -29.96
N ASN A 123 3.42 -15.95 -30.03
CA ASN A 123 2.03 -16.19 -29.72
C ASN A 123 1.23 -16.75 -30.91
N ASP A 124 1.04 -18.06 -30.93
CA ASP A 124 0.27 -18.78 -31.97
C ASP A 124 -1.22 -18.42 -32.01
N THR A 125 -1.74 -17.71 -31.01
CA THR A 125 -3.13 -17.18 -31.05
C THR A 125 -3.26 -15.96 -31.95
N VAL A 126 -2.16 -15.30 -32.31
CA VAL A 126 -2.15 -14.11 -33.18
C VAL A 126 -1.95 -14.53 -34.63
N MET A 127 -3.01 -14.41 -35.43
CA MET A 127 -2.97 -14.67 -36.87
C MET A 127 -2.20 -13.57 -37.60
N LEU A 128 -0.96 -13.85 -37.96
CA LEU A 128 -0.13 -12.98 -38.78
C LEU A 128 -0.26 -13.38 -40.25
N THR A 129 -0.37 -12.40 -41.15
CA THR A 129 -0.42 -12.66 -42.58
C THR A 129 0.67 -11.87 -43.30
N ALA A 130 1.25 -12.48 -44.34
CA ALA A 130 2.18 -11.81 -45.24
C ALA A 130 1.63 -11.94 -46.67
N GLY A 131 1.31 -10.81 -47.32
CA GLY A 131 0.70 -10.81 -48.65
C GLY A 131 -0.67 -11.52 -48.71
N GLY A 132 -1.46 -11.43 -47.63
CA GLY A 132 -2.79 -12.05 -47.56
C GLY A 132 -2.80 -13.55 -47.25
N LYS A 133 -1.63 -14.18 -47.05
CA LYS A 133 -1.53 -15.59 -46.64
C LYS A 133 -1.13 -15.69 -45.16
N PRO A 134 -1.75 -16.59 -44.37
CA PRO A 134 -1.39 -16.78 -42.98
C PRO A 134 0.01 -17.37 -42.85
N LEU A 135 0.81 -16.80 -41.95
CA LEU A 135 2.13 -17.29 -41.58
C LEU A 135 1.95 -18.57 -40.75
N ASN A 136 2.44 -19.70 -41.27
CA ASN A 136 2.45 -20.96 -40.55
C ASN A 136 3.52 -20.99 -39.45
N GLY A 137 3.45 -21.95 -38.52
CA GLY A 137 4.41 -22.07 -37.41
C GLY A 137 5.88 -22.17 -37.86
N LYS A 138 6.16 -22.73 -39.04
CA LYS A 138 7.52 -22.80 -39.59
C LYS A 138 8.04 -21.44 -40.04
N HIS A 139 7.17 -20.59 -40.62
CA HIS A 139 7.52 -19.22 -40.99
C HIS A 139 7.74 -18.34 -39.76
N ARG A 140 6.92 -18.51 -38.71
CA ARG A 140 7.07 -17.81 -37.44
C ARG A 140 8.39 -18.18 -36.76
N LEU A 141 8.71 -19.47 -36.70
CA LEU A 141 9.97 -19.97 -36.14
C LEU A 141 11.20 -19.47 -36.92
N ASN A 142 11.11 -19.38 -38.24
CA ASN A 142 12.21 -18.82 -39.05
C ASN A 142 12.37 -17.31 -38.85
N LEU A 143 11.28 -16.55 -38.66
CA LEU A 143 11.33 -15.13 -38.32
C LEU A 143 11.90 -14.89 -36.92
N LEU A 144 11.49 -15.69 -35.94
CA LEU A 144 12.08 -15.71 -34.59
C LEU A 144 13.59 -15.95 -34.64
N LYS A 145 14.04 -16.95 -35.39
CA LYS A 145 15.48 -17.21 -35.59
C LYS A 145 16.21 -16.07 -36.32
N LEU A 146 15.51 -15.30 -37.14
CA LEU A 146 16.09 -14.13 -37.82
C LEU A 146 16.24 -12.96 -36.84
N LEU A 147 15.23 -12.74 -35.99
CA LEU A 147 15.25 -11.72 -34.95
C LEU A 147 16.33 -12.02 -33.89
N ASP A 148 16.45 -13.28 -33.50
CA ASP A 148 17.46 -13.73 -32.53
C ASP A 148 18.89 -13.50 -33.07
N LYS A 149 19.09 -13.75 -34.37
CA LYS A 149 20.36 -13.42 -35.07
C LYS A 149 20.63 -11.92 -35.18
N THR A 150 19.60 -11.07 -35.18
CA THR A 150 19.79 -9.61 -35.11
C THR A 150 20.00 -9.12 -33.68
N SER A 151 19.49 -9.83 -32.67
CA SER A 151 19.77 -9.56 -31.25
C SER A 151 21.18 -9.99 -30.84
N THR A 152 21.77 -10.99 -31.50
CA THR A 152 23.20 -11.35 -31.30
C THR A 152 24.20 -10.29 -31.79
N ASN A 153 23.74 -9.13 -32.28
CA ASN A 153 24.60 -7.98 -32.59
C ASN A 153 24.47 -6.80 -31.61
N LYS A 154 23.84 -7.03 -30.45
CA LYS A 154 24.01 -6.19 -29.27
C LYS A 154 24.14 -7.09 -28.05
N ASN A 155 25.33 -7.10 -27.45
CA ASN A 155 25.58 -7.62 -26.11
C ASN A 155 24.45 -7.19 -25.16
N ILE A 156 23.60 -8.14 -24.77
CA ILE A 156 22.71 -7.99 -23.62
C ILE A 156 23.07 -9.14 -22.70
N ASP A 157 24.16 -8.96 -21.96
CA ASP A 157 24.19 -9.39 -20.58
C ASP A 157 23.10 -8.58 -19.88
N LYS A 158 21.94 -9.18 -19.64
CA LYS A 158 20.88 -8.57 -18.81
C LYS A 158 21.33 -8.69 -17.35
N ALA A 159 22.39 -7.95 -17.00
CA ALA A 159 22.75 -7.71 -15.62
C ALA A 159 21.58 -6.95 -14.98
N ALA A 160 21.15 -7.38 -13.81
CA ALA A 160 20.45 -6.45 -12.95
C ALA A 160 21.44 -5.29 -12.71
N ASP A 161 21.06 -4.06 -13.06
CA ASP A 161 21.93 -2.91 -12.85
C ASP A 161 21.92 -2.63 -11.34
N LEU A 162 22.89 -3.24 -10.66
CA LEU A 162 23.18 -3.00 -9.25
C LEU A 162 23.64 -1.55 -9.10
N ILE A 163 22.99 -0.81 -8.21
CA ILE A 163 23.43 0.54 -7.84
C ILE A 163 24.09 0.52 -6.46
N PRO A 164 25.12 1.34 -6.23
CA PRO A 164 25.79 1.39 -4.94
C PRO A 164 24.88 2.02 -3.87
N ILE A 165 24.84 1.39 -2.71
CA ILE A 165 24.37 2.02 -1.48
C ILE A 165 25.56 2.77 -0.89
N LEU A 166 25.42 4.08 -0.71
CA LEU A 166 26.43 4.92 -0.08
C LEU A 166 26.14 5.03 1.42
N GLY A 167 27.20 5.10 2.23
CA GLY A 167 27.14 5.37 3.65
C GLY A 167 27.28 6.87 3.92
N SER A 168 28.39 7.28 4.54
CA SER A 168 28.70 8.69 4.76
C SER A 168 29.41 9.28 3.54
N ILE A 169 28.83 10.32 2.93
CA ILE A 169 29.48 11.07 1.85
C ILE A 169 30.41 12.11 2.49
N ARG A 170 31.69 12.08 2.10
CA ARG A 170 32.74 12.99 2.61
C ARG A 170 33.15 13.99 1.53
N ALA A 171 33.59 15.17 1.93
CA ALA A 171 34.17 16.12 0.98
C ALA A 171 35.46 15.59 0.33
N GLY A 172 35.75 16.12 -0.87
CA GLY A 172 36.99 15.86 -1.60
C GLY A 172 37.09 14.47 -2.24
N ILE A 173 36.13 13.57 -1.97
CA ILE A 173 36.05 12.25 -2.57
C ILE A 173 34.88 12.25 -3.56
N PRO A 174 35.05 11.71 -4.79
CA PRO A 174 33.93 11.56 -5.72
C PRO A 174 32.75 10.81 -5.10
N LEU A 175 31.53 11.27 -5.38
CA LEU A 175 30.29 10.71 -4.81
C LEU A 175 30.23 9.18 -4.89
N LEU A 176 30.47 8.63 -6.08
CA LEU A 176 30.42 7.19 -6.39
C LEU A 176 31.77 6.46 -6.16
N SER A 177 32.60 6.95 -5.25
CA SER A 177 33.84 6.27 -4.85
C SER A 177 33.55 5.03 -4.02
N GLU A 178 34.37 3.98 -4.19
CA GLU A 178 34.30 2.76 -3.36
C GLU A 178 34.44 3.04 -1.85
N GLN A 179 35.05 4.16 -1.46
CA GLN A 179 35.14 4.58 -0.06
C GLN A 179 33.80 5.00 0.55
N ASN A 180 32.88 5.51 -0.27
CA ASN A 180 31.53 5.89 0.16
C ASN A 180 30.58 4.69 0.11
N LYS A 181 30.92 3.64 -0.63
CA LYS A 181 30.07 2.47 -0.87
C LYS A 181 30.09 1.52 0.31
N ILE A 182 28.89 1.10 0.74
CA ILE A 182 28.70 0.12 1.83
C ILE A 182 27.99 -1.15 1.36
N GLY A 183 27.45 -1.14 0.14
CA GLY A 183 26.74 -2.27 -0.44
C GLY A 183 26.18 -1.94 -1.81
N GLU A 184 25.33 -2.81 -2.33
CA GLU A 184 24.64 -2.65 -3.61
C GLU A 184 23.18 -3.11 -3.46
N ILE A 185 22.31 -2.56 -4.30
CA ILE A 185 20.90 -2.95 -4.37
C ILE A 185 20.45 -3.12 -5.82
N ASP A 186 19.66 -4.16 -6.06
CA ASP A 186 18.97 -4.36 -7.32
C ASP A 186 17.85 -3.35 -7.49
N VAL A 187 17.87 -2.63 -8.62
CA VAL A 187 16.79 -1.71 -8.98
C VAL A 187 15.82 -2.34 -9.97
N PRO A 188 14.51 -2.10 -9.79
CA PRO A 188 13.50 -2.50 -10.76
C PRO A 188 13.82 -1.97 -12.17
N ALA A 189 13.53 -2.77 -13.20
CA ALA A 189 13.85 -2.45 -14.60
C ALA A 189 13.32 -1.08 -15.08
N ASN A 190 12.24 -0.56 -14.49
CA ASN A 190 11.68 0.75 -14.82
C ASN A 190 12.44 1.95 -14.20
N LEU A 191 13.39 1.70 -13.30
CA LEU A 191 14.24 2.71 -12.65
C LEU A 191 15.69 2.66 -13.15
N VAL A 192 16.07 1.61 -13.88
CA VAL A 192 17.39 1.48 -14.50
C VAL A 192 17.73 2.72 -15.35
N GLY A 193 18.92 3.29 -15.12
CA GLY A 193 19.39 4.52 -15.77
C GLY A 193 18.71 5.81 -15.32
N ARG A 194 17.80 5.74 -14.33
CA ARG A 194 17.16 6.92 -13.71
C ARG A 194 17.63 7.18 -12.29
N VAL A 195 18.33 6.22 -11.68
CA VAL A 195 18.90 6.30 -10.35
C VAL A 195 20.34 5.82 -10.43
N ASP A 196 21.21 6.50 -9.69
CA ASP A 196 22.66 6.29 -9.75
C ASP A 196 23.22 5.74 -8.44
N PHE A 197 22.55 6.02 -7.31
CA PHE A 197 22.95 5.56 -5.99
C PHE A 197 21.78 5.52 -5.01
N ALA A 198 21.97 4.84 -3.88
CA ALA A 198 21.02 4.79 -2.79
C ALA A 198 21.65 5.26 -1.47
N LEU A 199 20.83 5.76 -0.55
CA LEU A 199 21.24 6.16 0.80
C LEU A 199 20.23 5.69 1.83
N TYR A 200 20.72 5.27 2.99
CA TYR A 200 19.86 5.11 4.17
C TYR A 200 19.61 6.47 4.81
N VAL A 201 18.35 6.73 5.14
CA VAL A 201 17.95 7.94 5.84
C VAL A 201 18.32 7.80 7.31
N ASN A 202 19.07 8.77 7.82
CA ASN A 202 19.37 8.88 9.24
C ASN A 202 18.63 10.10 9.85
N GLY A 203 17.90 9.86 10.93
CA GLY A 203 17.13 10.86 11.64
C GLY A 203 15.76 11.17 11.05
N ASN A 204 15.08 12.15 11.64
CA ASN A 204 13.65 12.41 11.42
C ASN A 204 13.37 13.77 10.76
N SER A 205 14.36 14.38 10.10
CA SER A 205 14.21 15.71 9.50
C SER A 205 13.18 15.77 8.36
N MET A 206 12.87 14.62 7.75
CA MET A 206 11.96 14.53 6.59
C MET A 206 10.64 13.81 6.89
N ILE A 207 10.28 13.63 8.17
CA ILE A 207 9.08 12.87 8.57
C ILE A 207 7.78 13.43 7.99
N GLY A 208 7.64 14.75 7.83
CA GLY A 208 6.44 15.36 7.24
C GLY A 208 6.31 15.11 5.74
N ALA A 209 7.40 14.73 5.06
CA ALA A 209 7.39 14.23 3.68
C ALA A 209 7.11 12.71 3.62
N GLY A 210 6.84 12.08 4.77
CA GLY A 210 6.70 10.64 4.90
C GLY A 210 8.01 9.89 4.73
N ILE A 211 9.17 10.53 4.89
CA ILE A 211 10.49 9.88 4.87
C ILE A 211 10.95 9.70 6.32
N ASN A 212 11.13 8.46 6.72
CA ASN A 212 11.46 8.06 8.07
C ASN A 212 12.91 7.57 8.14
N GLU A 213 13.44 7.57 9.36
CA GLU A 213 14.73 6.94 9.65
C GLU A 213 14.72 5.46 9.25
N GLY A 214 15.79 5.00 8.62
CA GLY A 214 15.94 3.65 8.10
C GLY A 214 15.36 3.42 6.71
N ASP A 215 14.58 4.37 6.17
CA ASP A 215 14.13 4.29 4.77
C ASP A 215 15.34 4.31 3.82
N LEU A 216 15.22 3.60 2.68
CA LEU A 216 16.21 3.65 1.63
C LEU A 216 15.73 4.58 0.52
N VAL A 217 16.47 5.66 0.26
CA VAL A 217 16.18 6.58 -0.83
C VAL A 217 17.02 6.22 -2.05
N LEU A 218 16.39 6.21 -3.23
CA LEU A 218 17.05 6.05 -4.52
C LEU A 218 17.20 7.43 -5.14
N CYS A 219 18.42 7.78 -5.47
CA CYS A 219 18.81 9.11 -5.89
C CYS A 219 19.40 9.07 -7.30
N LYS A 220 19.23 10.17 -8.02
CA LYS A 220 19.95 10.45 -9.25
C LYS A 220 21.01 11.50 -8.96
N GLN A 221 22.21 11.30 -9.47
CA GLN A 221 23.28 12.27 -9.38
C GLN A 221 22.93 13.46 -10.26
N ASP A 222 22.63 14.58 -9.63
CA ASP A 222 22.23 15.83 -10.28
C ASP A 222 22.66 17.01 -9.41
N TYR A 223 23.25 18.01 -10.05
CA TYR A 223 23.80 19.20 -9.42
C TYR A 223 22.88 20.43 -9.59
N ASN A 224 21.83 20.33 -10.41
CA ASN A 224 20.91 21.42 -10.72
C ASN A 224 19.45 21.03 -10.44
N PRO A 225 19.08 20.78 -9.17
CA PRO A 225 17.73 20.39 -8.81
C PRO A 225 16.71 21.52 -9.06
N TYR A 226 15.45 21.15 -9.26
CA TYR A 226 14.36 22.11 -9.34
C TYR A 226 13.85 22.52 -7.94
N PRO A 227 13.40 23.78 -7.75
CA PRO A 227 12.74 24.20 -6.52
C PRO A 227 11.56 23.28 -6.16
N GLY A 228 11.53 22.83 -4.92
CA GLY A 228 10.54 21.89 -4.37
C GLY A 228 10.95 20.42 -4.44
N GLU A 229 12.06 20.07 -5.10
CA GLU A 229 12.60 18.72 -5.09
C GLU A 229 13.28 18.38 -3.75
N ILE A 230 13.27 17.11 -3.38
CA ILE A 230 14.05 16.62 -2.23
C ILE A 230 15.44 16.26 -2.76
N VAL A 231 16.45 16.85 -2.12
CA VAL A 231 17.84 16.72 -2.54
C VAL A 231 18.70 16.12 -1.44
N VAL A 232 19.74 15.43 -1.87
CA VAL A 232 20.87 15.05 -1.04
C VAL A 232 21.88 16.18 -1.15
N ALA A 233 22.21 16.81 -0.03
CA ALA A 233 23.21 17.87 0.03
C ALA A 233 24.32 17.47 1.00
N LEU A 234 25.55 17.83 0.65
CA LEU A 234 26.69 17.84 1.52
C LEU A 234 26.82 19.25 2.11
N VAL A 235 26.63 19.38 3.41
CA VAL A 235 26.65 20.63 4.17
C VAL A 235 27.82 20.59 5.14
N ASN A 236 28.42 21.73 5.49
CA ASN A 236 29.53 21.82 6.44
C ASN A 236 30.71 20.90 6.06
N THR A 237 30.94 20.71 4.76
CA THR A 237 32.01 19.88 4.18
C THR A 237 31.83 18.37 4.37
N ASP A 238 31.30 17.86 5.49
CA ASP A 238 31.24 16.41 5.75
C ASP A 238 29.85 15.90 6.21
N GLU A 239 28.82 16.74 6.26
CA GLU A 239 27.49 16.35 6.71
C GLU A 239 26.55 16.08 5.53
N THR A 240 26.18 14.83 5.31
CA THR A 240 25.17 14.46 4.32
C THR A 240 23.77 14.67 4.88
N THR A 241 22.91 15.40 4.18
CA THR A 241 21.54 15.68 4.62
C THR A 241 20.53 15.56 3.49
N LEU A 242 19.30 15.14 3.84
CA LEU A 242 18.14 15.19 2.95
C LEU A 242 17.23 16.35 3.33
N LYS A 243 16.94 17.23 2.38
CA LYS A 243 16.10 18.43 2.57
C LYS A 243 15.37 18.78 1.28
N TYR A 244 14.32 19.59 1.38
CA TYR A 244 13.72 20.26 0.22
C TYR A 244 14.65 21.36 -0.27
N TYR A 245 14.89 21.40 -1.58
CA TYR A 245 15.59 22.48 -2.26
C TYR A 245 14.62 23.63 -2.52
N ILE A 246 14.83 24.78 -1.89
CA ILE A 246 13.98 25.96 -2.02
C ILE A 246 14.84 27.12 -2.55
N LYS A 247 14.31 27.88 -3.49
CA LYS A 247 14.97 29.07 -4.03
C LYS A 247 14.12 30.30 -3.76
N GLU A 248 14.61 31.20 -2.92
CA GLU A 248 13.91 32.42 -2.49
C GLU A 248 14.88 33.62 -2.54
N ASN A 249 14.50 34.72 -3.20
CA ASN A 249 15.27 35.98 -3.23
C ASN A 249 16.78 35.79 -3.53
N ASP A 250 17.09 35.04 -4.59
CA ASP A 250 18.46 34.66 -5.01
C ASP A 250 19.27 33.81 -4.02
N LYS A 251 18.66 33.39 -2.91
CA LYS A 251 19.24 32.44 -1.97
C LYS A 251 18.69 31.04 -2.20
N VAL A 252 19.54 30.06 -1.92
CA VAL A 252 19.17 28.65 -1.89
C VAL A 252 19.05 28.21 -0.44
N LEU A 253 17.89 27.68 -0.08
CA LEU A 253 17.57 27.19 1.25
C LEU A 253 17.31 25.68 1.18
N LEU A 254 17.85 24.95 2.14
CA LEU A 254 17.56 23.55 2.39
C LEU A 254 16.57 23.47 3.57
N ARG A 255 15.32 23.13 3.26
CA ARG A 255 14.21 23.11 4.22
C ARG A 255 13.87 21.69 4.64
N ALA A 256 13.76 21.45 5.95
CA ALA A 256 13.33 20.17 6.48
C ALA A 256 11.82 20.00 6.35
N ALA A 257 11.35 18.76 6.19
CA ALA A 257 9.92 18.43 6.31
C ALA A 257 9.51 18.19 7.78
N ASN A 258 10.25 18.76 8.73
CA ASN A 258 10.01 18.64 10.16
C ASN A 258 10.17 20.03 10.80
N PRO A 259 9.09 20.61 11.38
CA PRO A 259 9.11 21.95 11.96
C PRO A 259 10.13 22.17 13.09
N LYS A 260 10.66 21.10 13.68
CA LYS A 260 11.69 21.18 14.73
C LYS A 260 13.06 21.62 14.20
N TYR A 261 13.29 21.49 12.89
CA TYR A 261 14.56 21.80 12.26
C TYR A 261 14.50 23.19 11.59
N LYS A 262 15.57 23.97 11.75
CA LYS A 262 15.71 25.26 11.07
C LYS A 262 16.12 25.06 9.62
N ASP A 263 15.74 26.01 8.77
CA ASP A 263 16.21 26.08 7.40
C ASP A 263 17.72 26.34 7.36
N ILE A 264 18.40 25.70 6.43
CA ILE A 264 19.84 25.85 6.21
C ILE A 264 20.04 26.65 4.92
N GLU A 265 20.73 27.80 4.99
CA GLU A 265 21.13 28.53 3.79
C GLU A 265 22.38 27.87 3.20
N LEU A 266 22.34 27.57 1.89
CA LEU A 266 23.42 26.85 1.21
C LEU A 266 24.63 27.78 1.04
N GLY A 267 25.71 27.48 1.77
CA GLY A 267 26.88 28.34 1.90
C GLY A 267 28.04 27.99 0.95
N PRO A 268 29.15 28.76 1.02
CA PRO A 268 30.36 28.47 0.26
C PRO A 268 30.98 27.15 0.73
N GLY A 269 30.99 26.14 -0.15
CA GLY A 269 31.52 24.80 0.14
C GLY A 269 30.46 23.72 0.24
N ASP A 270 29.19 24.09 0.42
CA ASP A 270 28.07 23.16 0.39
C ASP A 270 27.74 22.78 -1.05
N GLN A 271 27.35 21.52 -1.26
CA GLN A 271 27.12 20.98 -2.60
C GLN A 271 25.90 20.07 -2.63
N ILE A 272 25.06 20.27 -3.65
CA ILE A 272 24.03 19.28 -3.99
C ILE A 272 24.72 18.07 -4.63
N GLN A 273 24.39 16.88 -4.16
CA GLN A 273 24.93 15.61 -4.67
C GLN A 273 23.94 14.89 -5.59
N GLY A 274 22.64 15.12 -5.40
CA GLY A 274 21.61 14.50 -6.22
C GLY A 274 20.19 14.82 -5.76
N ASN A 275 19.23 14.39 -6.56
CA ASN A 275 17.80 14.47 -6.25
C ASN A 275 17.22 13.08 -5.96
N VAL A 276 16.26 13.04 -5.02
CA VAL A 276 15.56 11.81 -4.64
C VAL A 276 14.50 11.48 -5.68
N VAL A 277 14.61 10.29 -6.29
CA VAL A 277 13.68 9.82 -7.34
C VAL A 277 12.61 8.90 -6.75
N LYS A 278 13.00 8.05 -5.80
CA LYS A 278 12.11 7.04 -5.21
C LYS A 278 12.52 6.75 -3.77
N ILE A 279 11.55 6.39 -2.95
CA ILE A 279 11.78 5.90 -1.58
C ILE A 279 11.33 4.43 -1.57
N LEU A 280 12.21 3.56 -1.09
CA LEU A 280 11.91 2.17 -0.78
C LEU A 280 11.71 2.07 0.73
N LYS A 281 10.54 1.55 1.11
CA LYS A 281 10.13 1.41 2.50
C LYS A 281 9.84 -0.05 2.78
N GLU A 282 10.33 -0.52 3.91
CA GLU A 282 9.88 -1.80 4.46
C GLU A 282 8.57 -1.59 5.23
N PRO A 283 7.66 -2.57 5.19
CA PRO A 283 6.47 -2.52 6.04
C PRO A 283 6.92 -2.49 7.52
N PRO A 284 6.27 -1.69 8.36
CA PRO A 284 6.59 -1.66 9.78
C PRO A 284 6.36 -3.04 10.40
N SER A 285 7.19 -3.41 11.36
CA SER A 285 7.01 -4.67 12.08
C SER A 285 5.73 -4.66 12.90
N ILE A 286 5.23 -5.86 13.22
CA ILE A 286 4.05 -6.00 14.08
C ILE A 286 4.24 -5.34 15.45
N ASN A 287 5.48 -5.27 15.96
CA ASN A 287 5.79 -4.63 17.23
C ASN A 287 5.67 -3.11 17.15
N VAL A 288 6.20 -2.51 16.07
CA VAL A 288 6.03 -1.07 15.79
C VAL A 288 4.55 -0.71 15.66
N TYR A 289 3.76 -1.57 15.01
CA TYR A 289 2.32 -1.39 14.92
C TYR A 289 1.62 -1.49 16.28
N LYS A 290 2.00 -2.46 17.13
CA LYS A 290 1.47 -2.59 18.48
C LYS A 290 1.81 -1.39 19.35
N GLU A 291 3.05 -0.91 19.34
CA GLU A 291 3.44 0.32 20.05
C GLU A 291 2.63 1.52 19.59
N TYR A 292 2.42 1.67 18.28
CA TYR A 292 1.53 2.69 17.74
C TYR A 292 0.09 2.53 18.26
N LEU A 293 -0.44 1.31 18.33
CA LEU A 293 -1.77 1.05 18.90
C LEU A 293 -1.84 1.38 20.38
N TYR A 294 -0.85 0.98 21.19
CA TYR A 294 -0.78 1.32 22.61
C TYR A 294 -0.74 2.84 22.82
N LEU A 295 0.12 3.54 22.10
CA LEU A 295 0.19 5.01 22.14
C LEU A 295 -1.11 5.67 21.67
N LYS A 296 -1.80 5.07 20.70
CA LYS A 296 -3.06 5.57 20.20
C LYS A 296 -4.18 5.34 21.22
N GLU A 297 -4.27 4.17 21.83
CA GLU A 297 -5.35 3.81 22.75
C GLU A 297 -5.21 4.49 24.12
N ASP A 298 -4.03 4.46 24.76
CA ASP A 298 -3.84 5.05 26.09
C ASP A 298 -3.89 6.59 26.06
N HIS A 299 -3.19 7.23 25.12
CA HIS A 299 -3.13 8.69 25.11
C HIS A 299 -4.40 9.33 24.56
N LEU A 300 -5.07 8.78 23.54
CA LEU A 300 -6.28 9.42 23.04
C LEU A 300 -7.39 9.42 24.09
N GLN A 301 -7.51 8.37 24.90
CA GLN A 301 -8.55 8.33 25.91
C GLN A 301 -8.30 9.36 27.02
N GLU A 302 -7.09 9.41 27.58
CA GLU A 302 -6.72 10.39 28.60
C GLU A 302 -6.80 11.84 28.08
N TRP A 303 -6.32 12.10 26.85
CA TRP A 303 -6.38 13.42 26.24
C TRP A 303 -7.81 13.85 25.90
N ASN A 304 -8.64 12.93 25.41
CA ASN A 304 -10.06 13.24 25.15
C ASN A 304 -10.78 13.55 26.47
N GLU A 305 -10.55 12.78 27.53
CA GLU A 305 -11.12 13.07 28.85
C GLU A 305 -10.66 14.43 29.39
N ALA A 306 -9.39 14.78 29.23
CA ALA A 306 -8.86 16.08 29.63
C ALA A 306 -9.50 17.23 28.85
N ILE A 307 -9.64 17.08 27.52
CA ILE A 307 -10.29 18.06 26.64
C ILE A 307 -11.78 18.21 26.99
N GLU A 308 -12.49 17.11 27.22
CA GLU A 308 -13.90 17.13 27.62
C GLU A 308 -14.09 17.80 28.98
N LYS A 309 -13.25 17.48 29.98
CA LYS A 309 -13.27 18.15 31.30
C LYS A 309 -13.00 19.64 31.18
N ALA A 310 -12.02 20.04 30.35
CA ALA A 310 -11.71 21.44 30.14
C ALA A 310 -12.85 22.19 29.42
N ALA A 311 -13.43 21.57 28.38
CA ALA A 311 -14.57 22.12 27.65
C ALA A 311 -15.81 22.27 28.55
N ALA A 312 -16.09 21.30 29.42
CA ALA A 312 -17.17 21.36 30.40
C ALA A 312 -17.02 22.53 31.40
N ASN A 313 -15.80 22.99 31.63
CA ASN A 313 -15.49 24.14 32.48
C ASN A 313 -15.28 25.44 31.67
N GLY A 314 -15.65 25.46 30.39
CA GLY A 314 -15.55 26.64 29.53
C GLY A 314 -14.12 26.99 29.09
N ILE A 315 -13.16 26.11 29.34
CA ILE A 315 -11.76 26.32 28.95
C ILE A 315 -11.60 25.91 27.48
N LYS A 316 -11.20 26.87 26.64
CA LYS A 316 -10.96 26.61 25.21
C LYS A 316 -9.63 25.86 25.00
N PRO A 317 -9.52 25.02 23.97
CA PRO A 317 -8.26 24.33 23.64
C PRO A 317 -7.04 25.26 23.49
N SER A 318 -7.25 26.51 23.04
CA SER A 318 -6.19 27.53 22.96
C SER A 318 -5.61 27.91 24.33
N ALA A 319 -6.46 28.02 25.36
CA ALA A 319 -6.03 28.35 26.72
C ALA A 319 -5.30 27.18 27.38
N ILE A 320 -5.72 25.94 27.10
CA ILE A 320 -5.02 24.72 27.57
C ILE A 320 -3.61 24.68 26.99
N ARG A 321 -3.46 24.96 25.69
CA ARG A 321 -2.17 25.02 25.01
C ARG A 321 -1.23 26.05 25.66
N GLU A 322 -1.71 27.26 25.90
CA GLU A 322 -0.93 28.31 26.58
C GLU A 322 -0.49 27.88 27.99
N MET A 323 -1.38 27.25 28.77
CA MET A 323 -1.03 26.75 30.10
C MET A 323 0.05 25.66 30.05
N ILE A 324 -0.05 24.73 29.09
CA ILE A 324 0.97 23.68 28.90
C ILE A 324 2.31 24.30 28.50
N ASP A 325 2.33 25.24 27.56
CA ASP A 325 3.55 25.91 27.11
C ASP A 325 4.27 26.61 28.28
N ILE A 326 3.52 27.28 29.17
CA ILE A 326 4.05 27.91 30.38
C ILE A 326 4.65 26.88 31.35
N GLN A 327 3.95 25.76 31.58
CA GLN A 327 4.42 24.71 32.49
C GLN A 327 5.67 24.00 31.96
N VAL A 328 5.74 23.78 30.64
CA VAL A 328 6.92 23.19 29.98
C VAL A 328 8.12 24.13 30.06
N ASP A 329 7.92 25.43 29.85
CA ASP A 329 8.99 26.43 29.99
C ASP A 329 9.51 26.49 31.44
N LEU A 330 8.60 26.50 32.42
CA LEU A 330 8.96 26.46 33.84
C LEU A 330 9.75 25.18 34.20
N ALA A 331 9.31 24.03 33.71
CA ALA A 331 9.95 22.75 33.96
C ALA A 331 11.37 22.68 33.36
N LYS A 332 11.58 23.22 32.16
CA LYS A 332 12.91 23.30 31.52
C LYS A 332 13.89 24.16 32.32
N ARG A 333 13.44 25.33 32.78
CA ARG A 333 14.24 26.23 33.64
C ARG A 333 14.61 25.57 34.96
N LEU A 334 13.67 24.88 35.60
CA LEU A 334 13.91 24.16 36.85
C LEU A 334 14.85 22.97 36.68
N ALA A 335 14.83 22.32 35.51
CA ALA A 335 15.73 21.22 35.19
C ALA A 335 17.12 21.68 34.68
N GLY A 336 17.33 22.99 34.50
CA GLY A 336 18.58 23.53 33.96
C GLY A 336 18.84 23.14 32.50
N LEU A 337 17.78 22.90 31.73
CA LEU A 337 17.82 22.42 30.34
C LEU A 337 17.64 23.56 29.31
N ASP A 338 18.00 24.79 29.70
CA ASP A 338 17.91 25.98 28.83
C ASP A 338 19.01 26.03 27.76
#